data_AF-A0A0D3FX55-F1
#
_entry.id   AF-A0A0D3FX55-F1
#
_cell.length_a   1.000
_cell.length_b   1.000
_cell.length_c   1.000
_cell.angle_alpha   90.00
_cell.angle_beta   90.00
_cell.angle_gamma   90.00
#
_symmetry.space_group_name_H-M   'P 1'
#
loop_
_entity.id
_entity.type
_entity.pdbx_description
1 polymer ?
#
loop_
_entity_poly.entity_id
_entity_poly.type
_entity_poly.pdbx_seq_one_letter_code
_entity_poly.pdbx_strand_id
1 'polypeptide(L)'
;MAAATSSLASQEGNDVGTQYRSGIYYYTAEQEKTARDSLAEKQKEWKERIVTEILPATRFYPAEEYHQRYLEKGGQSAKKSCNDPIRCYG
;
A
#
# COMPACT_ATOMS: atom_id res chain seq x y z
N MET A 1 -5.05 -2.54 -10.26
CA MET A 1 -4.23 -2.18 -9.09
C MET A 1 -4.48 -3.23 -8.02
N ALA A 2 -3.45 -3.79 -7.39
CA ALA A 2 -3.67 -4.59 -6.20
C ALA A 2 -3.78 -3.61 -5.02
N ALA A 3 -5.00 -3.35 -4.54
CA ALA A 3 -5.17 -2.63 -3.29
C ALA A 3 -4.53 -3.47 -2.17
N ALA A 4 -3.75 -2.86 -1.29
CA ALA A 4 -3.39 -3.49 -0.03
C ALA A 4 -4.69 -3.86 0.68
N THR A 5 -4.94 -5.15 0.85
CA THR A 5 -6.16 -5.70 1.44
C THR A 5 -5.92 -5.91 2.92
N SER A 6 -5.86 -4.84 3.71
CA SER A 6 -5.86 -4.97 5.17
C SER A 6 -7.29 -4.89 5.69
N SER A 7 -7.64 -5.77 6.62
CA SER A 7 -8.86 -5.71 7.43
C SER A 7 -8.61 -5.09 8.81
N LEU A 8 -7.34 -4.90 9.20
CA LEU A 8 -6.95 -4.27 10.44
C LEU A 8 -6.62 -2.80 10.20
N ALA A 9 -7.40 -1.92 10.81
CA ALA A 9 -7.15 -0.49 10.74
C ALA A 9 -5.82 -0.17 11.44
N SER A 10 -4.92 0.54 10.75
CA SER A 10 -3.65 1.01 11.31
C SER A 10 -2.66 -0.10 11.73
N GLN A 11 -2.61 -1.19 10.96
CA GLN A 11 -1.63 -2.26 11.15
C GLN A 11 -1.27 -2.91 9.81
N GLU A 12 0.03 -3.17 9.63
CA GLU A 12 0.56 -3.95 8.51
C GLU A 12 1.54 -5.00 9.05
N GLY A 13 1.17 -6.28 8.97
CA GLY A 13 1.96 -7.35 9.60
C GLY A 13 2.14 -7.14 11.11
N ASN A 14 3.39 -6.98 11.54
CA ASN A 14 3.76 -6.73 12.95
C ASN A 14 3.84 -5.23 13.30
N ASP A 15 3.73 -4.34 12.31
CA ASP A 15 3.83 -2.90 12.51
C ASP A 15 2.45 -2.32 12.88
N VAL A 16 2.35 -1.75 14.08
CA VAL A 16 1.10 -1.22 14.66
C VAL A 16 1.21 0.30 14.85
N GLY A 17 0.22 1.03 14.35
CA GLY A 17 0.18 2.48 14.45
C GLY A 17 -0.53 3.13 13.25
N THR A 18 -1.11 4.31 13.46
CA THR A 18 -1.87 5.05 12.42
C THR A 18 -1.08 5.35 11.16
N GLN A 19 0.25 5.38 11.24
CA GLN A 19 1.18 5.53 10.12
C GLN A 19 1.24 4.30 9.19
N TYR A 20 0.81 3.12 9.66
CA TYR A 20 0.80 1.86 8.90
C TYR A 20 -0.59 1.51 8.34
N ARG A 21 -1.46 2.51 8.19
CA ARG A 21 -2.79 2.30 7.61
C ARG A 21 -2.70 2.12 6.09
N SER A 22 -3.51 1.23 5.54
CA SER A 22 -3.66 1.10 4.09
C SER A 22 -4.46 2.28 3.52
N GLY A 23 -3.94 2.93 2.47
CA GLY A 23 -4.62 4.05 1.81
C GLY A 23 -4.24 4.20 0.35
N ILE A 24 -5.18 4.70 -0.45
CA ILE A 24 -5.00 5.09 -1.85
C ILE A 24 -5.30 6.59 -1.97
N TYR A 25 -4.29 7.35 -2.38
CA TYR A 25 -4.38 8.81 -2.50
C TYR A 25 -4.39 9.21 -3.99
N TYR A 26 -5.53 9.68 -4.49
CA TYR A 26 -5.73 9.93 -5.92
C TYR A 26 -5.47 11.39 -6.33
N TYR A 27 -5.02 11.59 -7.57
CA TYR A 27 -4.83 12.91 -8.18
C TYR A 27 -5.95 13.25 -9.18
N THR A 28 -6.69 12.26 -9.67
CA THR A 28 -7.75 12.44 -10.67
C THR A 28 -9.02 11.68 -10.28
N ALA A 29 -10.17 12.15 -10.79
CA ALA A 29 -11.44 11.46 -10.61
C ALA A 29 -11.46 10.06 -11.25
N GLU A 30 -10.70 9.87 -12.34
CA GLU A 30 -10.53 8.55 -12.95
C GLU A 30 -9.82 7.59 -12.00
N GLN A 31 -8.73 8.02 -11.35
CA GLN A 31 -8.03 7.21 -10.35
C GLN A 31 -8.92 6.88 -9.14
N GLU A 32 -9.73 7.85 -8.66
CA GLU A 32 -10.70 7.61 -7.60
C GLU A 32 -11.70 6.52 -7.99
N LYS A 33 -12.29 6.63 -9.19
CA LYS A 33 -13.25 5.64 -9.71
C LYS A 33 -12.60 4.27 -9.82
N THR A 34 -11.44 4.17 -10.45
CA THR A 34 -10.72 2.90 -10.61
C THR A 34 -10.35 2.28 -9.26
N ALA A 35 -9.94 3.08 -8.28
CA ALA A 35 -9.62 2.60 -6.93
C ALA A 35 -10.86 2.03 -6.23
N ARG A 36 -12.00 2.72 -6.31
CA ARG A 36 -13.27 2.27 -5.73
C ARG A 36 -13.79 1.00 -6.39
N ASP A 37 -13.78 0.94 -7.71
CA ASP A 37 -14.20 -0.24 -8.47
C ASP A 37 -13.31 -1.44 -8.09
N SER A 38 -11.99 -1.23 -8.01
CA SER A 38 -11.04 -2.27 -7.60
C SER A 38 -11.24 -2.75 -6.16
N LEU A 39 -11.56 -1.84 -5.22
CA LEU A 39 -11.84 -2.21 -3.84
C LEU A 39 -13.13 -3.03 -3.76
N ALA A 40 -14.17 -2.62 -4.47
CA ALA A 40 -15.45 -3.31 -4.50
C ALA A 40 -15.32 -4.74 -5.06
N GLU A 41 -14.55 -4.93 -6.14
CA GLU A 41 -14.26 -6.26 -6.67
C GLU A 41 -13.47 -7.09 -5.66
N LYS A 42 -12.43 -6.53 -5.05
CA LYS A 42 -11.58 -7.27 -4.12
C LYS A 42 -12.30 -7.65 -2.83
N GLN A 43 -13.21 -6.80 -2.36
CA GLN A 43 -14.03 -7.06 -1.18
C GLN A 43 -14.87 -8.34 -1.32
N LYS A 44 -15.27 -8.73 -2.54
CA LYS A 44 -16.03 -9.97 -2.78
C LYS A 44 -15.22 -11.23 -2.42
N GLU A 45 -13.90 -11.14 -2.49
CA GLU A 45 -12.98 -12.25 -2.14
C GLU A 45 -12.67 -12.29 -0.64
N TRP A 46 -13.01 -11.24 0.12
CA TRP A 46 -12.65 -11.07 1.52
C TRP A 46 -13.88 -11.15 2.43
N LYS A 47 -13.82 -12.01 3.45
CA LYS A 47 -14.88 -12.12 4.45
C LYS A 47 -14.96 -10.87 5.32
N GLU A 48 -13.80 -10.39 5.76
CA GLU A 48 -13.69 -9.18 6.55
C GLU A 48 -13.77 -7.94 5.66
N ARG A 49 -14.31 -6.86 6.21
CA ARG A 49 -14.32 -5.56 5.53
C ARG A 49 -12.89 -5.07 5.33
N ILE A 50 -12.57 -4.69 4.09
CA ILE A 50 -11.34 -4.00 3.73
C ILE A 50 -11.42 -2.57 4.27
N VAL A 51 -10.40 -2.14 5.00
CA VAL A 51 -10.35 -0.83 5.68
C VAL A 51 -9.53 0.22 4.94
N THR A 52 -9.10 -0.07 3.72
CA THR A 52 -8.31 0.84 2.87
C THR A 52 -9.05 2.15 2.61
N GLU A 53 -8.46 3.27 3.00
CA GLU A 53 -9.02 4.60 2.72
C GLU A 53 -8.76 5.02 1.27
N ILE A 54 -9.71 5.74 0.67
CA ILE A 54 -9.57 6.31 -0.68
C ILE A 54 -9.88 7.80 -0.58
N LEU A 55 -8.83 8.63 -0.63
CA LEU A 55 -8.90 10.07 -0.37
C LEU A 55 -8.13 10.85 -1.46
N PRO A 56 -8.42 12.15 -1.67
CA PRO A 56 -7.59 13.01 -2.50
C PRO A 56 -6.15 13.05 -1.99
N ALA A 57 -5.19 13.05 -2.91
CA ALA A 57 -3.79 13.26 -2.58
C ALA A 57 -3.58 14.65 -1.95
N THR A 58 -2.83 14.66 -0.86
CA THR A 58 -2.40 15.89 -0.18
C THR A 58 -0.90 16.09 -0.38
N ARG A 59 -0.32 17.08 0.29
CA ARG A 59 1.10 17.36 0.21
C ARG A 59 1.92 16.13 0.63
N PHE A 60 2.76 15.65 -0.28
CA PHE A 60 3.72 14.59 0.01
C PHE A 60 5.00 15.18 0.61
N TYR A 61 5.45 14.61 1.72
CA TYR A 61 6.72 14.93 2.36
C TYR A 61 7.66 13.75 2.17
N PRO A 62 8.72 13.88 1.35
CA PRO A 62 9.70 12.82 1.18
C PRO A 62 10.34 12.46 2.54
N ALA A 63 10.41 11.17 2.84
CA ALA A 63 11.18 10.66 3.97
C ALA A 63 12.69 10.84 3.74
N GLU A 64 13.47 10.73 4.81
CA GLU A 64 14.92 10.84 4.81
C GLU A 64 15.59 9.87 3.84
N GLU A 65 16.78 10.23 3.33
CA GLU A 65 17.48 9.46 2.30
C GLU A 65 17.80 8.01 2.71
N TYR A 66 18.00 7.75 4.00
CA TYR A 66 18.24 6.38 4.48
C TYR A 66 17.02 5.46 4.33
N HIS A 67 15.80 6.01 4.29
CA HIS A 67 14.58 5.25 4.03
C HIS A 67 14.39 4.94 2.54
N GLN A 68 14.97 5.75 1.65
CA GLN A 68 14.78 5.61 0.21
C GLN A 68 15.47 4.34 -0.29
N ARG A 69 14.72 3.49 -1.01
CA ARG A 69 15.22 2.22 -1.58
C ARG A 69 15.90 1.31 -0.54
N TYR A 70 15.45 1.36 0.72
CA TYR A 70 16.09 0.65 1.83
C TYR A 70 16.30 -0.85 1.55
N LEU A 71 15.28 -1.57 1.06
CA LEU A 71 15.39 -3.01 0.76
C LEU A 71 16.32 -3.31 -0.41
N GLU A 72 16.36 -2.45 -1.43
CA GLU A 72 17.29 -2.56 -2.57
C GLU A 72 18.73 -2.31 -2.11
N LYS A 73 18.95 -1.28 -1.30
CA LYS A 73 20.24 -0.99 -0.64
C LYS A 73 20.67 -2.16 0.29
N GLY A 74 19.70 -2.88 0.86
CA GLY A 74 19.89 -4.10 1.65
C GLY A 74 20.06 -5.40 0.84
N GLY A 75 20.04 -5.34 -0.50
CA GLY A 75 20.35 -6.47 -1.38
C GLY A 75 19.14 -7.22 -1.97
N GLN A 76 17.90 -6.76 -1.75
CA GLN A 76 16.72 -7.33 -2.41
C GLN A 76 16.56 -6.79 -3.83
N SER A 77 16.05 -7.63 -4.75
CA SER A 77 15.92 -7.27 -6.17
C SER A 77 14.79 -6.26 -6.40
N ALA A 78 15.11 -5.14 -7.04
CA ALA A 78 14.14 -4.15 -7.53
C ALA A 78 13.86 -4.29 -9.05
N LYS A 79 14.33 -5.38 -9.69
CA LYS A 79 14.13 -5.61 -11.12
C LYS A 79 12.65 -5.70 -11.44
N LYS A 80 12.24 -5.10 -12.57
CA LYS A 80 10.87 -5.22 -13.08
C LYS A 80 10.51 -6.69 -13.27
N SER A 81 9.31 -7.07 -12.84
CA SER A 81 8.79 -8.43 -12.92
C SER A 81 9.60 -9.49 -12.15
N CYS A 82 10.43 -9.08 -11.18
CA CYS A 82 11.03 -10.00 -10.23
C CYS A 82 9.94 -10.61 -9.35
N ASN A 83 9.93 -11.93 -9.24
CA ASN A 83 8.98 -12.69 -8.43
C ASN A 83 9.64 -13.26 -7.16
N ASP A 84 10.86 -12.80 -6.83
CA ASP A 84 11.54 -13.20 -5.60
C ASP A 84 10.72 -12.69 -4.40
N PRO A 85 10.46 -13.54 -3.37
CA PRO A 85 9.73 -13.10 -2.20
C PRO A 85 10.44 -11.94 -1.49
N ILE A 86 9.71 -10.84 -1.25
CA ILE A 86 10.21 -9.67 -0.54
C ILE A 86 10.22 -9.96 0.96
N ARG A 87 11.35 -9.70 1.63
CA ARG A 87 11.48 -9.78 3.09
C ARG A 87 11.27 -8.39 3.69
N CYS A 88 10.42 -8.29 4.72
CA CYS A 88 9.97 -6.99 5.25
C CYS A 88 11.11 -6.08 5.72
N TYR A 89 12.19 -6.62 6.27
CA TYR A 89 13.23 -5.83 6.95
C TYR A 89 14.65 -6.00 6.40
N GLY A 90 14.80 -6.72 5.28
CA GLY A 90 16.11 -7.12 4.75
C GLY A 90 16.15 -8.56 4.31
#